data_AF-U2PXT4-F1
#
_entry.id   AF-U2PXT4-F1
#
_cell.length_a   1.000
_cell.length_b   1.000
_cell.length_c   1.000
_cell.angle_alpha   90.00
_cell.angle_beta   90.00
_cell.angle_gamma   90.00
#
_symmetry.space_group_name_H-M   'P 1'
#
loop_
_entity.id
_entity.type
_entity.pdbx_description
1 polymer ?
#
loop_
_entity_poly.entity_id
_entity_poly.type
_entity_poly.pdbx_seq_one_letter_code
_entity_poly.pdbx_strand_id
1 'polypeptide(L)'
;MTRMLEAKEYLKRLLKGNENFYNKDNYEEVDISNNKIESLRENQYPFGVVVSCSDSRITPTIVFNQGLGDLFEIRIAGNVMNEDALGSIEYGVEVGGASIVMVLGHENCGAVKGAIDQFEEKAEFNGSIKYVLKKIEPSVKYVKTHFKEDIYLNTIKVNIKNTLDIIYASPIIKEFIEKKEIILVSVIYKSDGKVEVLEVIESNIDNHLINSLKVI
;
A
#
# COMPACT_ATOMS: atom_id res chain seq x y z
N MET A 1 -25.69 -1.09 -6.40
CA MET A 1 -24.42 -1.08 -7.16
C MET A 1 -23.67 -2.36 -6.78
N THR A 2 -22.86 -2.97 -7.65
CA THR A 2 -22.08 -4.16 -7.22
C THR A 2 -20.90 -3.70 -6.37
N ARG A 3 -20.45 -4.50 -5.38
CA ARG A 3 -19.27 -4.16 -4.54
C ARG A 3 -18.02 -3.84 -5.38
N MET A 4 -17.81 -4.56 -6.48
CA MET A 4 -16.74 -4.26 -7.44
C MET A 4 -16.83 -2.85 -8.05
N LEU A 5 -18.04 -2.38 -8.39
CA LEU A 5 -18.20 -1.04 -8.95
C LEU A 5 -17.94 0.03 -7.86
N GLU A 6 -18.36 -0.23 -6.63
CA GLU A 6 -18.04 0.63 -5.47
C GLU A 6 -16.52 0.68 -5.23
N ALA A 7 -15.82 -0.45 -5.25
CA ALA A 7 -14.37 -0.52 -5.12
C ALA A 7 -13.64 0.36 -6.17
N LYS A 8 -14.11 0.34 -7.43
CA LYS A 8 -13.54 1.20 -8.48
C LYS A 8 -13.80 2.68 -8.25
N GLU A 9 -14.99 3.05 -7.76
CA GLU A 9 -15.29 4.43 -7.39
C GLU A 9 -14.46 4.90 -6.19
N TYR A 10 -14.22 4.04 -5.20
CA TYR A 10 -13.32 4.34 -4.09
C TYR A 10 -11.88 4.53 -4.54
N LEU A 11 -11.40 3.80 -5.55
CA LEU A 11 -10.06 4.01 -6.10
C LEU A 11 -9.97 5.37 -6.78
N LYS A 12 -10.99 5.73 -7.57
CA LYS A 12 -11.09 7.07 -8.16
C LYS A 12 -11.11 8.15 -7.09
N ARG A 13 -11.85 7.96 -6.00
CA ARG A 13 -11.90 8.88 -4.85
C ARG A 13 -10.51 9.09 -4.24
N LEU A 14 -9.76 8.01 -3.99
CA LEU A 14 -8.37 8.10 -3.48
C LEU A 14 -7.47 8.88 -4.44
N LEU A 15 -7.47 8.52 -5.72
CA LEU A 15 -6.61 9.18 -6.72
C LEU A 15 -6.98 10.66 -6.89
N LYS A 16 -8.29 10.99 -6.83
CA LYS A 16 -8.75 12.37 -6.86
C LYS A 16 -8.31 13.15 -5.62
N GLY A 17 -8.38 12.54 -4.44
CA GLY A 17 -7.87 13.14 -3.22
C GLY A 17 -6.36 13.38 -3.24
N ASN A 18 -5.58 12.49 -3.87
CA ASN A 18 -4.15 12.75 -4.10
C ASN A 18 -3.92 13.87 -5.12
N GLU A 19 -4.74 13.97 -6.17
CA GLU A 19 -4.68 15.11 -7.09
C GLU A 19 -4.91 16.43 -6.36
N ASN A 20 -5.89 16.49 -5.45
CA ASN A 20 -6.15 17.67 -4.63
C ASN A 20 -4.96 18.01 -3.71
N PHE A 21 -4.37 16.99 -3.07
CA PHE A 21 -3.16 17.13 -2.24
C PHE A 21 -1.96 17.65 -3.05
N TYR A 22 -1.69 17.05 -4.21
CA TYR A 22 -0.57 17.39 -5.08
C TYR A 22 -0.69 18.81 -5.65
N ASN A 23 -1.87 19.15 -6.18
CA ASN A 23 -2.14 20.47 -6.76
C ASN A 23 -2.31 21.56 -5.70
N LYS A 24 -2.51 21.18 -4.43
CA LYS A 24 -2.91 22.07 -3.32
C LYS A 24 -4.19 22.84 -3.64
N ASP A 25 -5.06 22.23 -4.44
CA ASP A 25 -6.32 22.80 -4.92
C ASP A 25 -7.45 21.86 -4.53
N ASN A 26 -8.56 22.42 -4.03
CA ASN A 26 -9.70 21.67 -3.49
C ASN A 26 -9.31 20.62 -2.43
N TYR A 27 -8.22 20.85 -1.68
CA TYR A 27 -7.90 20.02 -0.52
C TYR A 27 -8.91 20.32 0.58
N GLU A 28 -9.84 19.40 0.80
CA GLU A 28 -10.95 19.61 1.73
C GLU A 28 -10.47 19.50 3.18
N GLU A 29 -11.02 20.34 4.05
CA GLU A 29 -10.84 20.19 5.49
C GLU A 29 -11.52 18.90 5.96
N VAL A 30 -10.77 18.08 6.69
CA VAL A 30 -11.30 16.85 7.27
C VAL A 30 -12.24 17.21 8.42
N ASP A 31 -13.47 16.68 8.39
CA ASP A 31 -14.40 16.81 9.51
C ASP A 31 -13.86 16.08 10.75
N ILE A 32 -13.46 16.86 11.75
CA ILE A 32 -13.02 16.40 13.07
C ILE A 32 -13.98 16.89 14.18
N SER A 33 -15.22 17.22 13.82
CA SER A 33 -16.23 17.68 14.76
C SER A 33 -16.60 16.58 15.77
N ASN A 34 -17.12 17.00 16.93
CA ASN A 34 -17.65 16.06 17.92
C ASN A 34 -18.75 15.16 17.34
N ASN A 35 -19.57 15.67 16.41
CA ASN A 35 -20.59 14.87 15.74
C ASN A 35 -19.98 13.74 14.92
N LYS A 36 -18.89 14.03 14.17
CA LYS A 36 -18.16 13.01 13.42
C LYS A 36 -17.53 11.98 14.36
N ILE A 37 -16.90 12.42 15.44
CA ILE A 37 -16.31 11.52 16.44
C ILE A 37 -17.37 10.62 17.08
N GLU A 38 -18.50 11.17 17.54
CA GLU A 38 -19.58 10.39 18.14
C GLU A 38 -20.20 9.39 17.15
N SER A 39 -20.31 9.75 15.85
CA SER A 39 -20.81 8.82 14.83
C SER A 39 -19.92 7.59 14.61
N LEU A 40 -18.63 7.67 14.97
CA LEU A 40 -17.65 6.58 14.81
C LEU A 40 -17.40 5.81 16.12
N ARG A 41 -18.10 6.16 17.20
CA ARG A 41 -17.82 5.65 18.54
C ARG A 41 -18.03 4.16 18.68
N GLU A 42 -19.13 3.64 18.13
CA GLU A 42 -19.52 2.24 18.26
C GLU A 42 -19.08 1.39 17.06
N ASN A 43 -18.96 1.99 15.87
CA ASN A 43 -18.64 1.28 14.63
C ASN A 43 -17.81 2.15 13.67
N GLN A 44 -17.00 1.51 12.84
CA GLN A 44 -16.31 2.11 11.70
C GLN A 44 -16.55 1.28 10.43
N TYR A 45 -16.61 1.94 9.29
CA TYR A 45 -16.80 1.29 7.98
C TYR A 45 -15.80 1.86 6.97
N PRO A 46 -14.50 1.59 7.16
CA PRO A 46 -13.48 2.06 6.23
C PRO A 46 -13.75 1.45 4.85
N PHE A 47 -13.72 2.28 3.81
CA PHE A 47 -13.90 1.77 2.46
C PHE A 47 -12.60 1.15 1.90
N GLY A 48 -11.45 1.46 2.51
CA GLY A 48 -10.15 0.97 2.07
C GLY A 48 -9.18 0.67 3.22
N VAL A 49 -8.43 -0.41 3.07
CA VAL A 49 -7.22 -0.70 3.85
C VAL A 49 -6.02 -0.12 3.10
N VAL A 50 -5.17 0.67 3.77
CA VAL A 50 -3.92 1.17 3.18
C VAL A 50 -2.72 0.72 3.99
N VAL A 51 -1.89 -0.11 3.36
CA VAL A 51 -0.59 -0.54 3.87
C VAL A 51 0.47 0.43 3.38
N SER A 52 1.12 1.16 4.26
CA SER A 52 2.13 2.15 3.89
C SER A 52 3.41 2.05 4.73
N CYS A 53 4.43 2.78 4.30
CA CYS A 53 5.62 2.97 5.12
C CYS A 53 5.28 3.81 6.38
N SER A 54 5.98 3.57 7.49
CA SER A 54 5.96 4.46 8.67
C SER A 54 6.69 5.79 8.46
N ASP A 55 7.16 6.08 7.24
CA ASP A 55 7.82 7.33 6.88
C ASP A 55 6.94 8.54 7.26
N SER A 56 7.49 9.46 8.04
CA SER A 56 6.74 10.60 8.60
C SER A 56 6.28 11.60 7.54
N ARG A 57 6.78 11.51 6.30
CA ARG A 57 6.39 12.37 5.18
C ARG A 57 5.13 11.86 4.48
N ILE A 58 4.69 10.64 4.80
CA ILE A 58 3.66 9.92 4.05
C ILE A 58 2.64 9.36 5.02
N THR A 59 1.56 10.12 5.17
CA THR A 59 0.39 9.74 5.95
C THR A 59 -0.76 9.50 4.96
N PRO A 60 -1.26 8.26 4.79
CA PRO A 60 -2.24 7.95 3.75
C PRO A 60 -3.48 8.85 3.77
N THR A 61 -4.06 9.09 4.93
CA THR A 61 -5.23 9.98 5.12
C THR A 61 -4.96 11.40 4.61
N ILE A 62 -3.74 11.92 4.75
CA ILE A 62 -3.35 13.23 4.23
C ILE A 62 -3.08 13.16 2.72
N VAL A 63 -2.26 12.21 2.29
CA VAL A 63 -1.84 12.04 0.88
C VAL A 63 -3.03 11.81 -0.04
N PHE A 64 -4.08 11.17 0.45
CA PHE A 64 -5.31 10.91 -0.28
C PHE A 64 -6.46 11.83 0.11
N ASN A 65 -6.24 12.87 0.94
CA ASN A 65 -7.28 13.80 1.40
C ASN A 65 -8.57 13.08 1.88
N GLN A 66 -8.42 12.14 2.81
CA GLN A 66 -9.51 11.39 3.43
C GLN A 66 -9.68 11.80 4.89
N GLY A 67 -10.78 11.38 5.52
CA GLY A 67 -11.12 11.72 6.90
C GLY A 67 -11.22 10.55 7.86
N LEU A 68 -11.72 10.85 9.07
CA LEU A 68 -11.89 9.85 10.12
C LEU A 68 -12.87 8.75 9.67
N GLY A 69 -12.45 7.50 9.84
CA GLY A 69 -13.24 6.31 9.51
C GLY A 69 -13.28 5.94 8.02
N ASP A 70 -12.59 6.69 7.14
CA ASP A 70 -12.53 6.37 5.71
C ASP A 70 -11.52 5.24 5.41
N LEU A 71 -10.34 5.28 6.05
CA LEU A 71 -9.24 4.35 5.81
C LEU A 71 -8.85 3.56 7.06
N PHE A 72 -8.57 2.28 6.87
CA PHE A 72 -7.92 1.42 7.84
C PHE A 72 -6.41 1.39 7.53
N GLU A 73 -5.61 2.16 8.27
CA GLU A 73 -4.19 2.34 7.98
C GLU A 73 -3.30 1.33 8.72
N ILE A 74 -2.39 0.70 7.99
CA ILE A 74 -1.35 -0.19 8.54
C ILE A 74 0.00 0.36 8.10
N ARG A 75 0.78 0.85 9.06
CA ARG A 75 2.02 1.59 8.76
C ARG A 75 3.24 0.91 9.36
N ILE A 76 4.09 0.33 8.51
CA ILE A 76 5.30 -0.38 8.91
C ILE A 76 6.47 0.07 8.03
N ALA A 77 7.66 0.27 8.62
CA ALA A 77 8.84 0.70 7.87
C ALA A 77 9.09 -0.19 6.63
N GLY A 78 9.21 0.44 5.46
CA GLY A 78 9.36 -0.27 4.18
C GLY A 78 8.12 -1.03 3.72
N ASN A 79 6.95 -0.78 4.31
CA ASN A 79 5.68 -1.46 4.05
C ASN A 79 5.85 -2.99 3.98
N VAL A 80 6.70 -3.52 4.86
CA VAL A 80 7.00 -4.96 4.93
C VAL A 80 5.83 -5.71 5.54
N MET A 81 5.61 -6.94 5.07
CA MET A 81 4.53 -7.78 5.56
C MET A 81 4.99 -8.71 6.69
N ASN A 82 4.21 -8.79 7.75
CA ASN A 82 4.30 -9.79 8.81
C ASN A 82 2.90 -10.31 9.16
N GLU A 83 2.80 -11.29 10.05
CA GLU A 83 1.52 -11.90 10.44
C GLU A 83 0.56 -10.88 11.06
N ASP A 84 1.05 -9.98 11.92
CA ASP A 84 0.21 -8.94 12.52
C ASP A 84 -0.38 -7.98 11.47
N ALA A 85 0.42 -7.57 10.48
CA ALA A 85 -0.03 -6.72 9.39
C ALA A 85 -1.03 -7.46 8.50
N LEU A 86 -0.75 -8.71 8.14
CA LEU A 86 -1.65 -9.50 7.30
C LEU A 86 -3.00 -9.74 7.99
N GLY A 87 -2.98 -10.13 9.27
CA GLY A 87 -4.21 -10.29 10.06
C GLY A 87 -4.97 -8.98 10.22
N SER A 88 -4.28 -7.84 10.31
CA SER A 88 -4.92 -6.52 10.33
C SER A 88 -5.60 -6.17 8.99
N ILE A 89 -5.00 -6.58 7.86
CA ILE A 89 -5.62 -6.41 6.53
C ILE A 89 -6.86 -7.28 6.41
N GLU A 90 -6.75 -8.56 6.79
CA GLU A 90 -7.87 -9.51 6.79
C GLU A 90 -9.01 -8.99 7.65
N TYR A 91 -8.72 -8.46 8.85
CA TYR A 91 -9.72 -7.83 9.70
C TYR A 91 -10.39 -6.62 9.03
N GLY A 92 -9.60 -5.72 8.43
CA GLY A 92 -10.13 -4.54 7.73
C GLY A 92 -11.06 -4.89 6.56
N VAL A 93 -10.79 -6.00 5.87
CA VAL A 93 -11.61 -6.52 4.77
C VAL A 93 -12.83 -7.27 5.28
N GLU A 94 -12.62 -8.33 6.07
CA GLU A 94 -13.65 -9.28 6.46
C GLU A 94 -14.61 -8.69 7.51
N VAL A 95 -14.06 -8.00 8.51
CA VAL A 95 -14.85 -7.41 9.61
C VAL A 95 -15.18 -5.95 9.33
N GLY A 96 -14.21 -5.17 8.84
CA GLY A 96 -14.37 -3.74 8.55
C GLY A 96 -15.16 -3.45 7.26
N GLY A 97 -15.26 -4.43 6.35
CA GLY A 97 -16.00 -4.30 5.10
C GLY A 97 -15.30 -3.48 4.02
N ALA A 98 -14.00 -3.24 4.15
CA ALA A 98 -13.23 -2.49 3.16
C ALA A 98 -13.27 -3.17 1.79
N SER A 99 -13.45 -2.37 0.75
CA SER A 99 -13.57 -2.82 -0.65
C SER A 99 -12.29 -2.57 -1.48
N ILE A 100 -11.29 -1.91 -0.88
CA ILE A 100 -9.96 -1.72 -1.46
C ILE A 100 -8.91 -2.17 -0.45
N VAL A 101 -7.88 -2.87 -0.93
CA VAL A 101 -6.62 -2.98 -0.19
C VAL A 101 -5.51 -2.37 -1.06
N MET A 102 -4.84 -1.34 -0.54
CA MET A 102 -3.81 -0.61 -1.26
C MET A 102 -2.45 -0.74 -0.56
N VAL A 103 -1.40 -1.08 -1.33
CA VAL A 103 -0.01 -0.95 -0.89
C VAL A 103 0.55 0.37 -1.43
N LEU A 104 0.78 1.32 -0.52
CA LEU A 104 1.39 2.62 -0.78
C LEU A 104 2.88 2.59 -0.42
N GLY A 105 3.73 2.31 -1.41
CA GLY A 105 5.16 2.57 -1.27
C GLY A 105 5.53 3.98 -1.72
N HIS A 106 6.82 4.29 -1.68
CA HIS A 106 7.27 5.64 -1.97
C HIS A 106 8.72 5.77 -2.38
N GLU A 107 9.02 6.80 -3.17
CA GLU A 107 10.40 7.24 -3.45
C GLU A 107 11.12 7.68 -2.18
N ASN A 108 12.45 7.58 -2.18
CA ASN A 108 13.29 7.97 -1.04
C ASN A 108 12.96 7.21 0.27
N CYS A 109 12.53 5.95 0.16
CA CYS A 109 12.35 5.03 1.29
C CYS A 109 13.68 4.64 1.96
N GLY A 110 13.83 5.02 3.23
CA GLY A 110 15.01 4.72 4.05
C GLY A 110 15.17 3.23 4.35
N ALA A 111 14.07 2.48 4.52
CA ALA A 111 14.14 1.04 4.76
C ALA A 111 14.66 0.28 3.52
N VAL A 112 14.20 0.65 2.32
CA VAL A 112 14.72 0.07 1.07
C VAL A 112 16.20 0.42 0.87
N LYS A 113 16.58 1.67 1.15
CA LYS A 113 17.99 2.10 1.09
C LYS A 113 18.85 1.29 2.05
N GLY A 114 18.41 1.15 3.30
CA GLY A 114 19.10 0.36 4.31
C GLY A 114 19.21 -1.12 3.93
N ALA A 115 18.19 -1.70 3.31
CA ALA A 115 18.25 -3.09 2.84
C ALA A 115 19.28 -3.28 1.72
N ILE A 116 19.38 -2.33 0.78
CA ILE A 116 20.42 -2.34 -0.26
C ILE A 116 21.81 -2.18 0.37
N ASP A 117 21.99 -1.20 1.24
CA ASP A 117 23.29 -0.93 1.86
C ASP A 117 23.75 -2.10 2.75
N GLN A 118 22.81 -2.76 3.45
CA GLN A 118 23.10 -3.98 4.21
C GLN A 118 23.48 -5.15 3.30
N PHE A 119 22.74 -5.34 2.19
CA PHE A 119 23.02 -6.40 1.23
C PHE A 119 24.37 -6.22 0.52
N GLU A 120 24.78 -4.98 0.30
CA GLU A 120 26.07 -4.62 -0.31
C GLU A 120 27.21 -4.49 0.72
N GLU A 121 26.98 -4.85 1.98
CA GLU A 121 27.96 -4.74 3.07
C GLU A 121 28.50 -3.31 3.27
N LYS A 122 27.72 -2.30 2.88
CA LYS A 122 28.06 -0.87 3.05
C LYS A 122 27.63 -0.30 4.40
N ALA A 123 26.68 -0.95 5.06
CA ALA A 123 26.19 -0.58 6.38
C ALA A 123 25.74 -1.81 7.16
N GLU A 124 25.87 -1.78 8.48
CA GLU A 124 25.37 -2.81 9.38
C GLU A 124 24.27 -2.22 10.27
N PHE A 125 23.16 -2.95 10.41
CA PHE A 125 22.01 -2.54 11.21
C PHE A 125 21.77 -3.52 12.36
N ASN A 126 21.61 -2.97 13.58
CA ASN A 126 21.44 -3.74 14.80
C ASN A 126 19.99 -3.76 15.30
N GLY A 127 19.73 -4.62 16.30
CA GLY A 127 18.43 -4.72 16.94
C GLY A 127 17.32 -5.17 15.97
N SER A 128 16.11 -4.64 16.16
CA SER A 128 14.94 -5.07 15.37
C SER A 128 14.92 -4.54 13.94
N ILE A 129 15.78 -3.56 13.61
CA ILE A 129 15.87 -2.98 12.26
C ILE A 129 16.22 -4.07 11.24
N LYS A 130 17.14 -4.97 11.56
CA LYS A 130 17.54 -6.08 10.67
C LYS A 130 16.37 -6.96 10.24
N TYR A 131 15.35 -7.14 11.08
CA TYR A 131 14.17 -7.95 10.75
C TYR A 131 13.25 -7.26 9.75
N VAL A 132 13.25 -5.93 9.71
CA VAL A 132 12.58 -5.15 8.67
C VAL A 132 13.37 -5.28 7.37
N LEU A 133 14.68 -5.00 7.41
CA LEU A 133 15.53 -5.01 6.21
C LEU A 133 15.59 -6.40 5.55
N LYS A 134 15.63 -7.47 6.35
CA LYS A 134 15.61 -8.85 5.85
C LYS A 134 14.35 -9.20 5.06
N LYS A 135 13.21 -8.56 5.34
CA LYS A 135 11.98 -8.75 4.56
C LYS A 135 12.02 -8.07 3.19
N ILE A 136 12.85 -7.03 3.04
CA ILE A 136 13.06 -6.31 1.77
C ILE A 136 14.17 -6.96 0.93
N GLU A 137 15.09 -7.68 1.56
CA GLU A 137 16.23 -8.35 0.92
C GLU A 137 15.87 -9.21 -0.31
N PRO A 138 14.75 -9.96 -0.37
CA PRO A 138 14.34 -10.66 -1.58
C PRO A 138 14.13 -9.73 -2.79
N SER A 139 13.57 -8.53 -2.58
CA SER A 139 13.41 -7.51 -3.62
C SER A 139 14.77 -6.99 -4.10
N VAL A 140 15.72 -6.78 -3.18
CA VAL A 140 17.10 -6.37 -3.52
C VAL A 140 17.77 -7.42 -4.39
N LYS A 141 17.71 -8.70 -3.99
CA LYS A 141 18.29 -9.83 -4.74
C LYS A 141 17.70 -9.94 -6.14
N TYR A 142 16.37 -9.86 -6.24
CA TYR A 142 15.69 -9.91 -7.52
C TYR A 142 16.15 -8.78 -8.44
N VAL A 143 16.17 -7.54 -7.93
CA VAL A 143 16.54 -6.37 -8.75
C VAL A 143 18.00 -6.42 -9.18
N LYS A 144 18.91 -6.79 -8.28
CA LYS A 144 20.34 -6.95 -8.61
C LYS A 144 20.60 -8.02 -9.68
N THR A 145 19.72 -9.02 -9.77
CA THR A 145 19.85 -10.11 -10.75
C THR A 145 19.28 -9.72 -12.11
N HIS A 146 18.19 -8.95 -12.14
CA HIS A 146 17.41 -8.72 -13.37
C HIS A 146 17.52 -7.29 -13.95
N PHE A 147 18.00 -6.33 -13.17
CA PHE A 147 18.09 -4.92 -13.57
C PHE A 147 19.54 -4.46 -13.55
N LYS A 148 19.91 -3.66 -14.56
CA LYS A 148 21.26 -3.09 -14.70
C LYS A 148 21.37 -1.67 -14.17
N GLU A 149 20.26 -0.94 -14.14
CA GLU A 149 20.19 0.48 -13.78
C GLU A 149 19.07 0.73 -12.75
N ASP A 150 19.10 1.90 -12.12
CA ASP A 150 18.09 2.36 -11.15
C ASP A 150 17.71 1.33 -10.08
N ILE A 151 18.73 0.62 -9.57
CA ILE A 151 18.56 -0.43 -8.56
C ILE A 151 17.70 0.04 -7.40
N TYR A 152 17.86 1.29 -6.98
CA TYR A 152 17.09 1.86 -5.88
C TYR A 152 15.58 1.92 -6.18
N LEU A 153 15.19 2.61 -7.27
CA LEU A 153 13.79 2.77 -7.64
C LEU A 153 13.14 1.43 -8.00
N ASN A 154 13.87 0.57 -8.71
CA ASN A 154 13.40 -0.77 -9.03
C ASN A 154 13.20 -1.62 -7.77
N THR A 155 14.07 -1.50 -6.76
CA THR A 155 13.88 -2.21 -5.48
C THR A 155 12.63 -1.72 -4.76
N ILE A 156 12.33 -0.41 -4.80
CA ILE A 156 11.08 0.13 -4.22
C ILE A 156 9.87 -0.49 -4.92
N LYS A 157 9.81 -0.45 -6.26
CA LYS A 157 8.70 -1.00 -7.05
C LYS A 157 8.51 -2.50 -6.82
N VAL A 158 9.61 -3.27 -6.82
CA VAL A 158 9.57 -4.71 -6.56
C VAL A 158 9.19 -5.02 -5.11
N ASN A 159 9.60 -4.23 -4.13
CA ASN A 159 9.17 -4.39 -2.74
C ASN A 159 7.66 -4.14 -2.58
N ILE A 160 7.12 -3.10 -3.22
CA ILE A 160 5.69 -2.83 -3.25
C ILE A 160 4.92 -4.03 -3.84
N LYS A 161 5.37 -4.53 -5.00
CA LYS A 161 4.75 -5.69 -5.66
C LYS A 161 4.82 -6.95 -4.80
N ASN A 162 5.99 -7.24 -4.21
CA ASN A 162 6.15 -8.40 -3.33
C ASN A 162 5.22 -8.31 -2.10
N THR A 163 5.05 -7.12 -1.52
CA THR A 163 4.06 -6.93 -0.44
C THR A 163 2.64 -7.22 -0.94
N LEU A 164 2.27 -6.74 -2.13
CA LEU A 164 0.97 -7.02 -2.74
C LEU A 164 0.77 -8.52 -3.00
N ASP A 165 1.79 -9.21 -3.51
CA ASP A 165 1.78 -10.65 -3.78
C ASP A 165 1.58 -11.46 -2.50
N ILE A 166 2.21 -11.06 -1.39
CA ILE A 166 2.01 -11.70 -0.08
C ILE A 166 0.56 -11.52 0.40
N ILE A 167 -0.02 -10.33 0.24
CA ILE A 167 -1.43 -10.05 0.58
C ILE A 167 -2.35 -10.90 -0.30
N TYR A 168 -2.12 -10.91 -1.62
CA TYR A 168 -2.87 -11.73 -2.57
C TYR A 168 -2.76 -13.22 -2.26
N ALA A 169 -1.67 -13.69 -1.64
CA ALA A 169 -1.52 -15.10 -1.27
C ALA A 169 -2.44 -15.56 -0.12
N SER A 170 -3.00 -14.64 0.69
CA SER A 170 -3.92 -14.98 1.77
C SER A 170 -5.19 -15.66 1.24
N PRO A 171 -5.61 -16.81 1.80
CA PRO A 171 -6.87 -17.46 1.42
C PRO A 171 -8.09 -16.56 1.59
N ILE A 172 -8.15 -15.77 2.66
CA ILE A 172 -9.25 -14.84 2.94
C ILE A 172 -9.30 -13.79 1.83
N ILE A 173 -8.17 -13.15 1.53
CA ILE A 173 -8.10 -12.12 0.50
C ILE A 173 -8.49 -12.66 -0.88
N LYS A 174 -8.00 -13.86 -1.25
CA LYS A 174 -8.38 -14.50 -2.51
C LYS A 174 -9.88 -14.72 -2.62
N GLU A 175 -10.52 -15.19 -1.56
CA GLU A 175 -11.96 -15.43 -1.54
C GLU A 175 -12.74 -14.14 -1.85
N PHE A 176 -12.35 -13.01 -1.24
CA PHE A 176 -12.99 -11.71 -1.50
C PHE A 176 -12.74 -11.19 -2.93
N ILE A 177 -11.58 -11.47 -3.53
CA ILE A 177 -11.30 -11.16 -4.94
C ILE A 177 -12.16 -12.03 -5.88
N GLU A 178 -12.27 -13.34 -5.62
CA GLU A 178 -13.10 -14.26 -6.42
C GLU A 178 -14.56 -13.85 -6.42
N LYS A 179 -15.07 -13.41 -5.27
CA LYS A 179 -16.42 -12.86 -5.10
C LYS A 179 -16.60 -11.48 -5.72
N LYS A 180 -15.53 -10.86 -6.23
CA LYS A 180 -15.51 -9.49 -6.79
C LYS A 180 -16.00 -8.46 -5.77
N GLU A 181 -15.58 -8.63 -4.52
CA GLU A 181 -15.96 -7.73 -3.43
C GLU A 181 -14.86 -6.72 -3.10
N ILE A 182 -13.60 -7.08 -3.36
CA ILE A 182 -12.47 -6.18 -3.19
C ILE A 182 -11.62 -6.09 -4.45
N ILE A 183 -10.81 -5.03 -4.52
CA ILE A 183 -9.67 -4.94 -5.43
C ILE A 183 -8.38 -4.75 -4.63
N LEU A 184 -7.27 -5.29 -5.15
CA LEU A 184 -5.93 -4.98 -4.64
C LEU A 184 -5.27 -3.96 -5.54
N VAL A 185 -4.57 -2.99 -4.96
CA VAL A 185 -3.90 -1.92 -5.70
C VAL A 185 -2.51 -1.74 -5.14
N SER A 186 -1.50 -1.64 -6.01
CA SER A 186 -0.20 -1.11 -5.62
C SER A 186 0.04 0.25 -6.24
N VAL A 187 0.59 1.16 -5.45
CA VAL A 187 0.91 2.51 -5.89
C VAL A 187 2.25 2.97 -5.33
N ILE A 188 2.87 3.94 -6.00
CA ILE A 188 4.08 4.62 -5.55
C ILE A 188 3.82 6.12 -5.39
N TYR A 189 4.13 6.64 -4.19
CA TYR A 189 4.18 8.07 -3.91
C TYR A 189 5.53 8.65 -4.35
N LYS A 190 5.48 9.63 -5.23
CA LYS A 190 6.66 10.30 -5.78
C LYS A 190 7.10 11.50 -4.94
N SER A 191 8.35 11.89 -5.13
CA SER A 191 8.97 13.04 -4.46
C SER A 191 8.27 14.38 -4.74
N ASP A 192 7.51 14.49 -5.84
CA ASP A 192 6.71 15.66 -6.18
C ASP A 192 5.33 15.69 -5.51
N GLY A 193 4.92 14.62 -4.82
CA GLY A 193 3.63 14.50 -4.15
C GLY A 193 2.58 13.67 -4.90
N LYS A 194 2.87 13.27 -6.15
CA LYS A 194 1.95 12.49 -6.97
C LYS A 194 1.99 11.01 -6.61
N VAL A 195 0.83 10.37 -6.62
CA VAL A 195 0.68 8.91 -6.55
C VAL A 195 0.52 8.34 -7.96
N GLU A 196 1.30 7.33 -8.29
CA GLU A 196 1.20 6.55 -9.54
C GLU A 196 0.77 5.12 -9.24
N VAL A 197 -0.23 4.63 -9.97
CA VAL A 197 -0.68 3.23 -9.89
C VAL A 197 0.28 2.32 -10.63
N LEU A 198 0.74 1.27 -9.96
CA LEU A 198 1.64 0.26 -10.54
C LEU A 198 0.87 -0.97 -11.03
N GLU A 199 -0.10 -1.44 -10.23
CA GLU A 199 -0.88 -2.65 -10.53
C GLU A 199 -2.25 -2.59 -9.84
N VAL A 200 -3.27 -3.14 -10.51
CA VAL A 200 -4.61 -3.36 -9.96
C VAL A 200 -4.99 -4.82 -10.24
N ILE A 201 -5.47 -5.52 -9.22
CA ILE A 201 -5.94 -6.92 -9.31
C ILE A 201 -7.42 -6.91 -8.96
N GLU A 202 -8.26 -7.31 -9.92
CA GLU A 202 -9.73 -7.33 -9.79
C GLU A 202 -10.31 -8.74 -9.91
N SER A 203 -9.51 -9.72 -10.32
CA SER A 203 -9.90 -11.12 -10.43
C SER A 203 -8.70 -12.06 -10.37
N ASN A 204 -8.95 -13.33 -10.02
CA ASN A 204 -7.90 -14.37 -10.03
C ASN A 204 -7.41 -14.76 -11.44
N ILE A 205 -8.06 -14.24 -12.49
CA ILE A 205 -7.70 -14.47 -13.90
C ILE A 205 -6.76 -13.37 -14.41
N ASP A 206 -6.65 -12.24 -13.71
CA ASP A 206 -5.64 -11.24 -14.02
C ASP A 206 -4.28 -11.91 -13.88
N ASN A 207 -3.62 -12.11 -15.02
CA ASN A 207 -2.39 -12.90 -15.13
C ASN A 207 -1.27 -12.28 -14.27
N HIS A 208 -1.23 -12.65 -12.99
CA HIS A 208 -0.18 -12.31 -12.03
C HIS A 208 1.22 -12.76 -12.50
N LEU A 209 1.26 -13.66 -13.50
CA LEU A 209 2.46 -14.21 -14.12
C LEU A 209 2.82 -13.61 -15.48
N ILE A 210 1.99 -12.75 -16.10
CA ILE A 210 2.27 -12.24 -17.47
C ILE A 210 2.75 -10.78 -17.49
N ASN A 211 2.52 -9.99 -16.43
CA ASN A 211 3.05 -8.62 -16.32
C ASN A 211 4.30 -8.48 -15.43
N SER A 212 4.78 -9.57 -14.80
CA SER A 212 6.07 -9.62 -14.12
C SER A 212 7.29 -9.39 -15.05
N LEU A 213 7.06 -9.31 -16.36
CA LEU A 213 8.06 -9.13 -17.41
C LEU A 213 7.83 -7.90 -18.32
N LYS A 214 6.87 -7.02 -18.00
CA LYS A 214 6.54 -5.84 -18.84
C LYS A 214 6.73 -4.47 -18.18
N VAL A 215 7.42 -4.42 -17.05
CA VAL A 215 8.16 -3.21 -16.67
C VAL A 215 9.57 -3.36 -17.27
N ILE A 216 9.66 -3.21 -18.59
CA ILE A 216 10.91 -2.95 -19.33
C ILE A 216 10.87 -1.48 -19.71
#